data_AF-A0A183KX36-F1
#
_entry.id   AF-A0A183KX36-F1
#
_cell.length_a   1.000
_cell.length_b   1.000
_cell.length_c   1.000
_cell.angle_alpha   90.00
_cell.angle_beta   90.00
_cell.angle_gamma   90.00
#
_symmetry.space_group_name_H-M   'P 1'
#
loop_
_entity.id
_entity.type
_entity.pdbx_description
1 polymer ?
#
loop_
_entity_poly.entity_id
_entity_poly.type
_entity_poly.pdbx_seq_one_letter_code
_entity_poly.pdbx_strand_id
1 'polypeptide(L)'
;MKDCVDAQLRNQQAGFRKDRSCTDQIATLRISVGQSIEWNSSLYINFIDYEKAFDSVDRTLLWKLLRHYSVPQKIVNIIQNSYDGLNCKIVH
;
A
#
# COMPACT_ATOMS: atom_id res chain seq x y z
N MET A 1 0.64 -3.07 16.20
CA MET A 1 0.04 -2.79 14.88
C MET A 1 1.06 -3.02 13.78
N LYS A 2 2.23 -2.38 13.86
CA LYS A 2 3.28 -2.54 12.85
C LYS A 2 3.65 -4.00 12.63
N ASP A 3 4.01 -4.75 13.66
CA ASP A 3 4.51 -6.12 13.50
C ASP A 3 3.46 -7.09 12.95
N CYS A 4 2.19 -6.97 13.37
CA CYS A 4 1.12 -7.83 12.88
C CYS A 4 0.69 -7.51 11.44
N VAL A 5 0.78 -6.25 11.00
CA VAL A 5 0.45 -5.84 9.64
C VAL A 5 1.64 -6.05 8.69
N ASP A 6 2.86 -5.64 9.08
CA ASP A 6 4.06 -5.77 8.25
C ASP A 6 4.37 -7.23 7.88
N ALA A 7 4.05 -8.18 8.77
CA ALA A 7 4.20 -9.61 8.51
C ALA A 7 3.25 -10.12 7.41
N GLN A 8 2.13 -9.42 7.16
CA GLN A 8 1.13 -9.79 6.15
C GLN A 8 1.36 -9.06 4.81
N LEU A 9 2.16 -7.98 4.81
CA LEU A 9 2.45 -7.21 3.61
C LEU A 9 3.46 -7.94 2.71
N ARG A 10 3.22 -7.85 1.39
CA ARG A 10 4.12 -8.42 0.39
C ARG A 10 5.50 -7.78 0.45
N ASN A 11 6.53 -8.55 0.12
CA ASN A 11 7.91 -8.06 0.05
C ASN A 11 8.13 -7.01 -1.04
N GLN A 12 7.25 -6.92 -2.02
CA GLN A 12 7.31 -5.90 -3.06
C GLN A 12 6.78 -4.55 -2.57
N GLN A 13 5.96 -4.49 -1.52
CA GLN A 13 5.46 -3.22 -1.01
C GLN A 13 6.59 -2.44 -0.33
N ALA A 14 6.90 -1.26 -0.87
CA ALA A 14 7.90 -0.34 -0.31
C ALA A 14 7.25 0.88 0.37
N GLY A 15 6.13 1.36 -0.16
CA GLY A 15 5.41 2.52 0.39
C GLY A 15 4.95 2.30 1.82
N PHE A 16 5.14 3.33 2.66
CA PHE A 16 4.77 3.36 4.08
C PHE A 16 5.38 2.23 4.94
N ARG A 17 6.48 1.61 4.48
CA ARG A 17 7.22 0.61 5.26
C ARG A 17 8.56 1.16 5.72
N LYS A 18 8.90 0.88 6.98
CA LYS A 18 10.19 1.30 7.54
C LYS A 18 11.33 0.63 6.77
N ASP A 19 12.40 1.38 6.55
CA ASP A 19 13.64 0.88 5.94
C ASP A 19 13.46 0.40 4.49
N ARG A 20 12.43 0.90 3.78
CA ARG A 20 12.17 0.63 2.36
C ARG A 20 11.97 1.92 1.59
N SER A 21 12.45 1.94 0.34
CA SER A 21 12.40 3.09 -0.56
C SER A 21 11.88 2.71 -1.95
N CYS A 22 11.44 3.70 -2.71
CA CYS A 22 11.14 3.55 -4.15
C CYS A 22 12.41 3.22 -4.97
N THR A 23 13.61 3.50 -4.44
CA THR A 23 14.89 3.26 -5.12
C THR A 23 15.04 1.81 -5.62
N ASP A 24 14.72 0.83 -4.78
CA ASP A 24 14.86 -0.59 -5.14
C ASP A 24 13.86 -1.01 -6.22
N GLN A 25 12.64 -0.45 -6.20
CA GLN A 25 11.64 -0.70 -7.24
C GLN A 25 12.04 -0.09 -8.58
N ILE A 26 12.58 1.15 -8.56
CA ILE A 26 13.12 1.79 -9.78
C ILE A 26 14.30 1.00 -10.34
N ALA A 27 15.21 0.54 -9.48
CA ALA A 27 16.33 -0.29 -9.90
C ALA A 27 15.86 -1.61 -10.52
N THR A 28 14.87 -2.28 -9.89
CA THR A 28 14.26 -3.51 -10.42
C THR A 28 13.66 -3.28 -11.81
N LEU A 29 12.89 -2.20 -11.98
CA LEU A 29 12.29 -1.85 -13.27
C LEU A 29 13.35 -1.61 -14.35
N ARG A 30 14.42 -0.87 -14.02
CA ARG A 30 15.54 -0.61 -14.94
C ARG A 30 16.23 -1.90 -15.36
N ILE A 31 16.46 -2.83 -14.43
CA ILE A 31 17.07 -4.13 -14.71
C ILE A 31 16.17 -4.95 -15.64
N SER A 32 14.86 -5.02 -15.38
CA SER A 32 13.92 -5.75 -16.24
C SER A 32 13.88 -5.19 -17.66
N VAL A 33 13.88 -3.86 -17.81
CA VAL A 33 13.97 -3.21 -19.13
C VAL A 33 15.29 -3.55 -19.81
N GLY A 34 16.41 -3.47 -19.09
CA GLY A 34 17.73 -3.80 -19.62
C GLY A 34 17.83 -5.24 -20.13
N GLN A 35 17.33 -6.21 -19.36
CA GLN A 35 17.31 -7.62 -19.74
C GLN A 35 16.44 -7.89 -20.98
N SER A 36 15.28 -7.22 -21.08
CA SER A 36 14.41 -7.36 -22.24
C SER A 36 15.10 -6.89 -23.53
N ILE A 37 15.82 -5.78 -23.47
CA ILE A 37 16.62 -5.26 -24.58
C ILE A 37 17.76 -6.23 -24.94
N GLU A 38 18.50 -6.69 -23.94
CA GLU A 38 19.65 -7.60 -24.14
C GLU A 38 19.23 -8.92 -24.81
N TRP A 39 18.05 -9.45 -24.45
CA TRP A 39 17.57 -10.75 -24.94
C TRP A 39 16.62 -10.63 -26.13
N ASN A 40 16.42 -9.42 -26.66
CA ASN A 40 15.46 -9.12 -27.73
C ASN A 40 14.05 -9.71 -27.45
N SER A 41 13.60 -9.61 -26.20
CA SER A 41 12.32 -10.15 -25.75
C SER A 41 11.31 -9.03 -25.55
N SER A 42 10.02 -9.31 -25.81
CA SER A 42 8.96 -8.33 -25.60
C SER A 42 8.69 -8.14 -24.10
N LEU A 43 8.65 -6.88 -23.66
CA LEU A 43 8.31 -6.48 -22.29
C LEU A 43 7.17 -5.47 -22.30
N TYR A 44 6.16 -5.70 -21.47
CA TYR A 44 5.04 -4.79 -21.26
C TYR A 44 5.00 -4.35 -19.81
N ILE A 45 4.91 -3.04 -19.57
CA ILE A 45 4.86 -2.44 -18.24
C ILE A 45 3.56 -1.66 -18.10
N ASN A 46 2.83 -1.88 -17.02
CA ASN A 46 1.60 -1.16 -16.71
C ASN A 46 1.78 -0.32 -15.43
N PHE A 47 1.47 0.97 -15.53
CA PHE A 47 1.47 1.89 -14.39
C PHE A 47 0.02 2.15 -13.98
N ILE A 48 -0.33 1.73 -12.77
CA ILE A 48 -1.68 1.85 -12.21
C ILE A 48 -1.61 2.85 -11.06
N ASP A 49 -2.47 3.86 -11.11
CA ASP A 49 -2.65 4.85 -10.04
C ASP A 49 -4.14 4.98 -9.68
N TYR A 50 -4.43 5.25 -8.41
CA TYR A 50 -5.79 5.40 -7.91
C TYR A 50 -6.10 6.88 -7.66
N GLU A 51 -7.12 7.40 -8.36
CA GLU A 51 -7.59 8.77 -8.11
C GLU A 51 -8.14 8.88 -6.67
N LYS A 52 -7.60 9.82 -5.89
CA LYS A 52 -8.02 10.09 -4.50
C LYS A 52 -8.09 8.81 -3.64
N ALA A 53 -7.01 8.01 -3.69
CA ALA A 53 -6.95 6.69 -3.07
C ALA A 53 -7.44 6.62 -1.60
N PHE A 54 -7.21 7.67 -0.79
CA PHE A 54 -7.68 7.70 0.60
C PHE A 54 -9.17 8.05 0.74
N ASP A 55 -9.70 8.89 -0.14
CA ASP A 55 -11.12 9.28 -0.13
C ASP A 55 -12.01 8.13 -0.66
N SER A 56 -11.46 7.27 -1.53
CA SER A 56 -12.20 6.17 -2.16
C SER A 56 -12.25 4.87 -1.35
N VAL A 57 -11.60 4.79 -0.18
CA VAL A 57 -11.55 3.56 0.62
C VAL A 57 -12.88 3.31 1.34
N ASP A 58 -13.44 2.11 1.16
CA ASP A 58 -14.57 1.64 1.97
C ASP A 58 -14.12 1.43 3.43
N ARG A 59 -14.57 2.33 4.31
CA ARG A 59 -14.27 2.31 5.75
C ARG A 59 -14.77 1.04 6.43
N THR A 60 -15.91 0.50 6.03
CA THR A 60 -16.47 -0.74 6.60
C THR A 60 -15.55 -1.92 6.32
N LEU A 61 -15.02 -1.99 5.10
CA LEU A 61 -14.05 -3.00 4.70
C LEU A 61 -12.71 -2.81 5.43
N LEU A 62 -12.25 -1.56 5.57
CA LEU A 62 -11.01 -1.23 6.30
C LEU A 62 -11.03 -1.77 7.73
N TRP A 63 -12.13 -1.60 8.47
CA TRP A 63 -12.25 -2.12 9.83
C TRP A 63 -12.20 -3.65 9.88
N LYS A 64 -12.81 -4.32 8.90
CA LYS A 64 -12.76 -5.79 8.77
C LYS A 64 -11.33 -6.27 8.49
N LEU A 65 -10.60 -5.58 7.61
CA LEU A 65 -9.21 -5.90 7.26
C LEU A 65 -8.26 -5.72 8.45
N LEU A 66 -8.40 -4.65 9.23
CA LEU A 66 -7.56 -4.46 10.42
C LEU A 66 -7.74 -5.58 11.44
N ARG A 67 -8.99 -6.03 11.67
CA ARG A 67 -9.26 -7.19 12.52
C ARG A 67 -8.70 -8.48 11.95
N HIS A 68 -8.78 -8.67 10.62
CA HIS A 68 -8.22 -9.82 9.94
C HIS A 68 -6.69 -9.90 10.09
N TYR A 69 -5.99 -8.75 10.09
CA TYR A 69 -4.57 -8.65 10.39
C TYR A 69 -4.22 -8.66 11.88
N SER A 70 -5.12 -9.19 12.71
CA SER A 70 -4.92 -9.38 14.16
C SER A 70 -4.63 -8.07 14.91
N VAL A 71 -5.07 -6.92 14.38
CA VAL A 71 -5.01 -5.65 15.12
C VAL A 71 -6.02 -5.73 16.28
N PRO A 72 -5.61 -5.50 17.54
CA PRO A 72 -6.51 -5.64 18.68
C PRO A 72 -7.76 -4.76 18.54
N GLN A 73 -8.93 -5.31 18.90
CA GLN A 73 -10.22 -4.64 18.75
C GLN A 73 -10.25 -3.24 19.36
N LYS A 74 -9.61 -3.05 20.53
CA LYS A 74 -9.52 -1.75 21.19
C LYS A 74 -8.87 -0.69 20.30
N ILE A 75 -7.82 -1.06 19.55
CA ILE A 75 -7.14 -0.16 18.62
C ILE A 75 -8.02 0.13 17.41
N VAL A 76 -8.68 -0.90 16.87
CA VAL A 76 -9.62 -0.73 15.75
C VAL A 76 -10.74 0.25 16.13
N ASN A 77 -11.30 0.14 17.33
CA ASN A 77 -12.33 1.05 17.82
C ASN A 77 -11.81 2.49 17.94
N ILE A 78 -10.59 2.71 18.44
CA ILE A 78 -9.98 4.04 18.52
C ILE A 78 -9.85 4.67 17.13
N ILE A 79 -9.36 3.90 16.15
CA ILE A 79 -9.24 4.37 14.77
C ILE A 79 -10.62 4.68 14.21
N GLN A 80 -11.58 3.76 14.32
CA GLN A 80 -12.93 3.96 13.82
C GLN A 80 -13.58 5.23 14.38
N ASN A 81 -13.50 5.43 15.70
CA ASN A 81 -14.01 6.63 16.37
C ASN A 81 -13.31 7.91 15.89
N SER A 82 -12.04 7.83 15.48
CA SER A 82 -11.34 9.00 14.90
C SER A 82 -11.86 9.41 13.52
N TYR A 83 -12.61 8.55 12.83
CA TYR A 83 -13.25 8.89 11.56
C TYR A 83 -14.73 9.28 11.70
N ASP A 84 -15.35 8.98 12.84
CA ASP A 84 -16.76 9.28 13.08
C ASP A 84 -16.97 10.79 13.28
N GLY A 85 -17.90 11.38 12.52
CA GLY A 85 -18.23 12.80 12.59
C GLY A 85 -17.19 13.76 11.98
N LEU A 86 -16.09 13.23 11.39
CA LEU A 86 -15.09 14.04 10.70
C LEU A 86 -15.26 14.00 9.18
N ASN A 87 -15.36 15.18 8.58
CA ASN A 87 -15.18 15.39 7.14
C ASN A 87 -13.80 16.00 6.92
N CYS A 88 -12.87 15.19 6.44
CA CYS A 88 -11.54 15.63 6.03
C CYS A 88 -11.40 15.39 4.53
N LYS A 89 -10.92 16.37 3.78
CA LYS A 89 -10.60 16.26 2.35
C LYS A 89 -9.13 16.56 2.19
N ILE A 90 -8.40 15.65 1.54
CA ILE A 90 -7.02 15.92 1.15
C ILE A 90 -7.07 16.86 -0.06
N VAL A 91 -6.53 18.07 0.10
CA VAL A 91 -6.39 19.03 -0.99
C VAL A 91 -5.02 18.78 -1.62
N HIS A 92 -5.02 18.37 -2.89
CA HIS A 92 -3.81 18.28 -3.72
C HIS A 92 -3.56 19.60 -4.43
#